data_AF-A0A7W9L8J1-F1
#
_entry.id   AF-A0A7W9L8J1-F1
#
_cell.length_a   1.000
_cell.length_b   1.000
_cell.length_c   1.000
_cell.angle_alpha   90.00
_cell.angle_beta   90.00
_cell.angle_gamma   90.00
#
_symmetry.space_group_name_H-M   'P 1'
#
loop_
_entity.id
_entity.type
_entity.pdbx_description
1 polymer ?
#
loop_
_entity_poly.entity_id
_entity_poly.type
_entity_poly.pdbx_seq_one_letter_code
_entity_poly.pdbx_strand_id
1 'polypeptide(L)'
;MRVLVTGGAGFIGSNLVDRLLAEGHEVDVVDDLSSGSRDNLAGAAASGHFRLHVLDVLDPALTGLVAELQPEVVCHLAAQISVRKSVAEPRRDARINVEGTASVLAAAHEGRARKVLFASSVAVYGRPGTIPVPSDAPTDPRSPYAASKLSGETYLAAFRALHGIEYTTLVLSNVYGPRQSPEGEAGVVSIFTDALLSGTPTVVYGDGTQTRDYVYVEDVVDGFVQALGERGNGRRFNLGTGIQTTDRRLHSLIADAAGAQDKPGFAPPRVGDLPAMAVDPVPAHEGLGWQPRTDLPTGVKKTVEWARNRRVK
;
A
#
# COMPACT_ATOMS: atom_id res chain seq x y z
N MET A 1 16.91 -14.42 -3.20
CA MET A 1 15.80 -14.96 -4.01
C MET A 1 15.51 -14.00 -5.16
N ARG A 2 14.88 -14.47 -6.23
CA ARG A 2 14.33 -13.62 -7.29
C ARG A 2 12.93 -13.16 -6.95
N VAL A 3 12.72 -11.84 -6.83
CA VAL A 3 11.42 -11.25 -6.47
C VAL A 3 10.97 -10.30 -7.57
N LEU A 4 9.74 -10.50 -8.04
CA LEU A 4 9.08 -9.55 -8.93
C LEU A 4 8.21 -8.61 -8.10
N VAL A 5 8.36 -7.30 -8.26
CA VAL A 5 7.53 -6.29 -7.61
C VAL A 5 6.75 -5.52 -8.67
N THR A 6 5.45 -5.79 -8.78
CA THR A 6 4.57 -4.94 -9.61
C THR A 6 4.20 -3.67 -8.83
N GLY A 7 4.17 -2.51 -9.48
CA GLY A 7 3.97 -1.23 -8.80
C GLY A 7 5.19 -0.78 -8.00
N GLY A 8 6.38 -1.30 -8.35
CA GLY A 8 7.63 -1.07 -7.64
C GLY A 8 8.18 0.35 -7.76
N ALA A 9 7.73 1.16 -8.73
CA ALA A 9 8.10 2.57 -8.82
C ALA A 9 7.17 3.47 -7.98
N GLY A 10 6.12 2.90 -7.38
CA GLY A 10 5.21 3.59 -6.47
C GLY A 10 5.77 3.82 -5.07
N PHE A 11 4.94 4.42 -4.21
CA PHE A 11 5.27 4.73 -2.81
C PHE A 11 5.72 3.49 -2.01
N ILE A 12 4.83 2.52 -1.79
CA ILE A 12 5.13 1.34 -0.99
C ILE A 12 6.11 0.42 -1.74
N GLY A 13 5.89 0.25 -3.05
CA GLY A 13 6.69 -0.61 -3.91
C GLY A 13 8.18 -0.24 -3.91
N SER A 14 8.52 1.05 -4.00
CA SER A 14 9.93 1.46 -4.02
C SER A 14 10.63 1.27 -2.68
N ASN A 15 9.92 1.48 -1.57
CA ASN A 15 10.46 1.18 -0.23
C ASN A 15 10.68 -0.33 -0.06
N LEU A 16 9.78 -1.17 -0.61
CA LEU A 16 9.96 -2.62 -0.64
C LEU A 16 11.16 -3.02 -1.49
N VAL A 17 11.33 -2.45 -2.69
CA VAL A 17 12.47 -2.71 -3.57
C VAL A 17 13.79 -2.42 -2.85
N ASP A 18 13.91 -1.26 -2.20
CA ASP A 18 15.13 -0.91 -1.45
C ASP A 18 15.42 -1.93 -0.35
N ARG A 19 14.39 -2.33 0.41
CA ARG A 19 14.54 -3.32 1.48
C ARG A 19 14.97 -4.69 0.95
N LEU A 20 14.34 -5.17 -0.13
CA LEU A 20 14.67 -6.46 -0.75
C LEU A 20 16.11 -6.48 -1.27
N LEU A 21 16.55 -5.39 -1.92
CA LEU A 21 17.93 -5.25 -2.40
C LEU A 21 18.93 -5.18 -1.23
N ALA A 22 18.61 -4.47 -0.15
CA ALA A 22 19.44 -4.41 1.05
C ALA A 22 19.60 -5.78 1.74
N GLU A 23 18.62 -6.68 1.60
CA GLU A 23 18.68 -8.07 2.06
C GLU A 23 19.31 -9.04 1.03
N GLY A 24 19.88 -8.50 -0.07
CA GLY A 24 20.63 -9.27 -1.07
C GLY A 24 19.75 -10.08 -2.03
N HIS A 25 18.50 -9.66 -2.25
CA HIS A 25 17.63 -10.27 -3.25
C HIS A 25 17.87 -9.69 -4.65
N GLU A 26 17.52 -10.48 -5.66
CA GLU A 26 17.42 -10.01 -7.05
C GLU A 26 16.00 -9.52 -7.27
N VAL A 27 15.86 -8.27 -7.75
CA VAL A 27 14.58 -7.58 -7.80
C VAL A 27 14.30 -7.07 -9.21
N ASP A 28 13.25 -7.62 -9.82
CA ASP A 28 12.66 -7.10 -11.04
C ASP A 28 11.42 -6.28 -10.67
N VAL A 29 11.29 -5.08 -11.25
CA VAL A 29 10.12 -4.22 -11.08
C VAL A 29 9.34 -4.16 -12.38
N VAL A 30 8.02 -4.33 -12.29
CA VAL A 30 7.06 -4.01 -13.37
C VAL A 30 6.24 -2.81 -12.94
N ASP A 31 6.31 -1.71 -13.69
CA ASP A 31 5.55 -0.50 -13.40
C ASP A 31 5.32 0.29 -14.69
N ASP A 32 4.11 0.80 -14.90
CA ASP A 32 3.77 1.60 -16.09
C ASP A 32 4.09 3.10 -15.91
N LEU A 33 4.56 3.50 -14.73
CA LEU A 33 4.84 4.88 -14.34
C LEU A 33 3.61 5.80 -14.39
N SER A 34 2.40 5.25 -14.35
CA SER A 34 1.15 6.03 -14.32
C SER A 34 0.98 6.84 -13.04
N SER A 35 1.52 6.33 -11.93
CA SER A 35 1.60 7.02 -10.63
C SER A 35 2.93 6.80 -9.89
N GLY A 36 3.74 5.84 -10.33
CA GLY A 36 5.11 5.66 -9.89
C GLY A 36 6.07 6.65 -10.55
N SER A 37 7.29 6.73 -10.04
CA SER A 37 8.36 7.55 -10.62
C SER A 37 9.68 6.78 -10.62
N ARG A 38 10.47 6.95 -11.68
CA ARG A 38 11.85 6.45 -11.75
C ARG A 38 12.71 7.02 -10.62
N ASP A 39 12.41 8.22 -10.14
CA ASP A 39 13.16 8.86 -9.05
C ASP A 39 13.03 8.09 -7.74
N ASN A 40 11.90 7.41 -7.52
CA ASN A 40 11.70 6.55 -6.35
C ASN A 40 12.64 5.34 -6.38
N LEU A 41 13.17 4.97 -7.54
CA LEU A 41 14.07 3.84 -7.78
C LEU A 41 15.52 4.27 -8.01
N ALA A 42 15.85 5.55 -7.83
CA ALA A 42 17.21 6.06 -8.08
C ALA A 42 18.27 5.35 -7.21
N GLY A 43 17.94 5.00 -5.97
CA GLY A 43 18.82 4.19 -5.10
C GLY A 43 18.99 2.76 -5.61
N ALA A 44 17.87 2.11 -5.97
CA ALA A 44 17.86 0.76 -6.52
C ALA A 44 18.65 0.64 -7.84
N ALA A 45 18.62 1.67 -8.70
CA ALA A 45 19.30 1.71 -9.99
C ALA A 45 20.84 1.60 -9.89
N ALA A 46 21.42 1.87 -8.72
CA ALA A 46 22.85 1.68 -8.48
C ALA A 46 23.22 0.20 -8.22
N SER A 47 22.24 -0.68 -7.98
CA SER A 47 22.45 -2.10 -7.72
C SER A 47 22.52 -2.91 -9.03
N GLY A 48 23.48 -3.82 -9.13
CA GLY A 48 23.54 -4.80 -10.22
C GLY A 48 22.47 -5.89 -10.14
N HIS A 49 21.72 -5.96 -9.03
CA HIS A 49 20.65 -6.93 -8.79
C HIS A 49 19.25 -6.36 -9.03
N PHE A 50 19.16 -5.22 -9.72
CA PHE A 50 17.90 -4.51 -9.96
C PHE A 50 17.63 -4.33 -11.45
N ARG A 51 16.37 -4.52 -11.86
CA ARG A 51 15.89 -4.18 -13.21
C ARG A 51 14.49 -3.56 -13.13
N LEU A 52 14.26 -2.54 -13.97
CA LEU A 52 12.94 -1.93 -14.16
C LEU A 52 12.43 -2.24 -15.57
N HIS A 53 11.27 -2.90 -15.62
CA HIS A 53 10.48 -3.17 -16.81
C HIS A 53 9.32 -2.19 -16.85
N VAL A 54 9.36 -1.23 -17.78
CA VAL A 54 8.25 -0.29 -17.95
C VAL A 54 7.15 -0.96 -18.75
N LEU A 55 6.15 -1.48 -18.04
CA LEU A 55 5.12 -2.34 -18.60
C LEU A 55 3.83 -2.24 -17.76
N ASP A 56 2.69 -2.16 -18.42
CA ASP A 56 1.38 -2.26 -17.78
C ASP A 56 1.11 -3.72 -17.39
N VAL A 57 0.50 -3.95 -16.22
CA VAL A 57 0.07 -5.30 -15.81
C VAL A 57 -1.02 -5.89 -16.71
N LEU A 58 -1.66 -5.06 -17.53
CA LEU A 58 -2.61 -5.45 -18.56
C LEU A 58 -1.95 -5.76 -19.91
N ASP A 59 -0.64 -5.54 -20.05
CA ASP A 59 0.06 -5.79 -21.30
C ASP A 59 0.23 -7.31 -21.53
N PRO A 60 -0.14 -7.84 -22.72
CA PRO A 60 0.04 -9.26 -23.04
C PRO A 60 1.48 -9.77 -22.90
N ALA A 61 2.49 -8.90 -23.01
CA ALA A 61 3.89 -9.26 -22.85
C ALA A 61 4.26 -9.61 -21.40
N LEU A 62 3.44 -9.27 -20.40
CA LEU A 62 3.70 -9.55 -19.00
C LEU A 62 3.94 -11.04 -18.77
N THR A 63 3.07 -11.91 -19.32
CA THR A 63 3.19 -13.36 -19.13
C THR A 63 4.51 -13.90 -19.67
N GLY A 64 4.92 -13.47 -20.86
CA GLY A 64 6.21 -13.87 -21.45
C GLY A 64 7.41 -13.39 -20.64
N LEU A 65 7.36 -12.14 -20.16
CA LEU A 65 8.39 -11.57 -19.30
C LEU A 65 8.52 -12.37 -17.99
N VAL A 66 7.41 -12.65 -17.29
CA VAL A 66 7.46 -13.37 -16.01
C VAL A 66 7.87 -14.83 -16.20
N ALA A 67 7.50 -15.45 -17.33
CA ALA A 67 7.96 -16.78 -17.71
C ALA A 67 9.49 -16.84 -17.91
N GLU A 68 10.08 -15.80 -18.50
CA GLU A 68 11.54 -15.69 -18.68
C GLU A 68 12.26 -15.44 -17.34
N LEU A 69 11.74 -14.51 -16.52
CA LEU A 69 12.38 -14.12 -15.26
C LEU A 69 12.33 -15.22 -14.19
N GLN A 70 11.32 -16.09 -14.22
CA GLN A 70 11.07 -17.14 -13.24
C GLN A 70 11.26 -16.66 -11.78
N PRO A 71 10.50 -15.64 -11.35
CA PRO A 71 10.59 -15.14 -9.98
C PRO A 71 10.09 -16.21 -9.00
N GLU A 72 10.73 -16.30 -7.83
CA GLU A 72 10.25 -17.19 -6.77
C GLU A 72 8.99 -16.64 -6.11
N VAL A 73 8.95 -15.31 -5.91
CA VAL A 73 7.83 -14.61 -5.26
C VAL A 73 7.45 -13.38 -6.07
N VAL A 74 6.13 -13.16 -6.23
CA VAL A 74 5.60 -11.93 -6.80
C VAL A 74 4.96 -11.09 -5.69
N CYS A 75 5.48 -9.89 -5.47
CA CYS A 75 4.85 -8.87 -4.64
C CYS A 75 3.95 -7.99 -5.53
N HIS A 76 2.64 -8.20 -5.44
CA HIS A 76 1.66 -7.49 -6.27
C HIS A 76 1.15 -6.22 -5.56
N LEU A 77 1.73 -5.06 -5.91
CA LEU A 77 1.34 -3.74 -5.41
C LEU A 77 0.78 -2.80 -6.49
N ALA A 78 0.92 -3.13 -7.78
CA ALA A 78 0.33 -2.35 -8.87
C ALA A 78 -1.20 -2.28 -8.73
N ALA A 79 -1.74 -1.06 -8.65
CA ALA A 79 -3.18 -0.83 -8.50
C ALA A 79 -3.56 0.62 -8.80
N GLN A 80 -4.80 0.84 -9.19
CA GLN A 80 -5.50 2.11 -9.01
C GLN A 80 -5.89 2.22 -7.52
N ILE A 81 -5.35 3.21 -6.80
CA ILE A 81 -5.47 3.29 -5.32
C ILE A 81 -6.49 4.28 -4.79
N SER A 82 -7.04 5.16 -5.62
CA SER A 82 -7.95 6.22 -5.18
C SER A 82 -9.40 5.75 -5.15
N VAL A 83 -10.00 5.78 -3.95
CA VAL A 83 -11.42 5.49 -3.76
C VAL A 83 -12.30 6.44 -4.58
N ARG A 84 -12.02 7.74 -4.59
CA ARG A 84 -12.74 8.71 -5.44
C ARG A 84 -12.66 8.41 -6.92
N LYS A 85 -11.45 8.16 -7.45
CA LYS A 85 -11.29 7.80 -8.87
C LYS A 85 -12.07 6.53 -9.18
N SER A 86 -12.13 5.57 -8.26
CA SER A 86 -12.92 4.35 -8.44
C SER A 86 -14.43 4.62 -8.55
N VAL A 87 -14.96 5.62 -7.84
CA VAL A 87 -16.37 6.00 -7.94
C VAL A 87 -16.65 6.74 -9.25
N ALA A 88 -15.73 7.62 -9.67
CA ALA A 88 -15.88 8.38 -10.91
C ALA A 88 -15.66 7.51 -12.18
N GLU A 89 -14.70 6.59 -12.14
CA GLU A 89 -14.27 5.75 -13.25
C GLU A 89 -14.25 4.24 -12.87
N PRO A 90 -15.39 3.65 -12.45
CA PRO A 90 -15.43 2.29 -11.88
C PRO A 90 -14.96 1.21 -12.84
N ARG A 91 -15.19 1.39 -14.14
CA ARG A 91 -14.69 0.46 -15.18
C ARG A 91 -13.16 0.47 -15.26
N ARG A 92 -12.54 1.64 -15.12
CA ARG A 92 -11.08 1.77 -15.15
C ARG A 92 -10.46 1.16 -13.90
N ASP A 93 -11.07 1.39 -12.74
CA ASP A 93 -10.66 0.76 -11.48
C ASP A 93 -10.71 -0.77 -11.58
N ALA A 94 -11.84 -1.32 -12.04
CA ALA A 94 -11.99 -2.77 -12.20
C ALA A 94 -10.99 -3.35 -13.22
N ARG A 95 -10.73 -2.65 -14.33
CA ARG A 95 -9.73 -3.09 -15.32
C ARG A 95 -8.34 -3.21 -14.67
N ILE A 96 -7.88 -2.19 -13.97
CA ILE A 96 -6.54 -2.23 -13.36
C ILE A 96 -6.47 -3.21 -12.19
N ASN A 97 -7.45 -3.16 -11.28
CA ASN A 97 -7.38 -3.88 -10.00
C ASN A 97 -7.93 -5.31 -10.05
N VAL A 98 -8.81 -5.65 -11.00
CA VAL A 98 -9.37 -7.01 -11.12
C VAL A 98 -8.72 -7.74 -12.27
N GLU A 99 -8.83 -7.19 -13.49
CA GLU A 99 -8.21 -7.81 -14.68
C GLU A 99 -6.68 -7.78 -14.57
N GLY A 100 -6.07 -6.67 -14.11
CA GLY A 100 -4.63 -6.61 -13.86
C GLY A 100 -4.16 -7.62 -12.81
N THR A 101 -4.91 -7.84 -11.72
CA THR A 101 -4.58 -8.89 -10.75
C THR A 101 -4.70 -10.29 -11.35
N ALA A 102 -5.73 -10.55 -12.15
CA ALA A 102 -5.86 -11.83 -12.86
C ALA A 102 -4.69 -12.06 -13.84
N SER A 103 -4.25 -11.03 -14.57
CA SER A 103 -3.09 -11.06 -15.46
C SER A 103 -1.79 -11.36 -14.70
N VAL A 104 -1.57 -10.70 -13.56
CA VAL A 104 -0.39 -10.96 -12.71
C VAL A 104 -0.39 -12.38 -12.16
N LEU A 105 -1.56 -12.93 -11.78
CA LEU A 105 -1.66 -14.31 -11.31
C LEU A 105 -1.41 -15.33 -12.42
N ALA A 106 -1.93 -15.09 -13.62
CA ALA A 106 -1.64 -15.90 -14.80
C ALA A 106 -0.14 -15.87 -15.15
N ALA A 107 0.46 -14.69 -15.15
CA ALA A 107 1.90 -14.51 -15.38
C ALA A 107 2.74 -15.19 -14.29
N ALA A 108 2.36 -15.07 -13.02
CA ALA A 108 3.03 -15.72 -11.89
C ALA A 108 2.96 -17.25 -12.00
N HIS A 109 1.83 -17.81 -12.45
CA HIS A 109 1.70 -19.23 -12.72
C HIS A 109 2.65 -19.68 -13.84
N GLU A 110 2.71 -18.95 -14.95
CA GLU A 110 3.57 -19.28 -16.09
C GLU A 110 5.06 -19.17 -15.74
N GLY A 111 5.43 -18.16 -14.95
CA GLY A 111 6.76 -18.02 -14.36
C GLY A 111 7.07 -18.99 -13.24
N ARG A 112 6.15 -19.89 -12.88
CA ARG A 112 6.28 -20.89 -11.82
C ARG A 112 6.64 -20.28 -10.47
N ALA A 113 6.14 -19.07 -10.21
CA ALA A 113 6.27 -18.45 -8.90
C ALA A 113 5.62 -19.34 -7.85
N ARG A 114 6.32 -19.58 -6.74
CA ARG A 114 5.77 -20.40 -5.65
C ARG A 114 4.76 -19.62 -4.82
N LYS A 115 4.84 -18.28 -4.81
CA LYS A 115 4.01 -17.44 -3.94
C LYS A 115 3.70 -16.06 -4.51
N VAL A 116 2.49 -15.56 -4.25
CA VAL A 116 2.07 -14.18 -4.51
C VAL A 116 1.72 -13.46 -3.20
N LEU A 117 2.37 -12.33 -2.94
CA LEU A 117 2.03 -11.43 -1.84
C LEU A 117 1.16 -10.30 -2.38
N PHE A 118 -0.05 -10.14 -1.85
CA PHE A 118 -1.02 -9.20 -2.39
C PHE A 118 -1.30 -8.04 -1.44
N ALA A 119 -1.16 -6.82 -1.95
CA ALA A 119 -1.57 -5.60 -1.25
C ALA A 119 -3.09 -5.40 -1.34
N SER A 120 -3.82 -5.88 -0.34
CA SER A 120 -5.23 -5.54 -0.12
C SER A 120 -5.35 -4.25 0.69
N SER A 121 -6.56 -3.86 1.06
CA SER A 121 -6.85 -2.59 1.73
C SER A 121 -7.89 -2.76 2.81
N VAL A 122 -7.73 -2.03 3.93
CA VAL A 122 -8.73 -1.92 4.99
C VAL A 122 -10.13 -1.52 4.48
N ALA A 123 -10.22 -0.92 3.28
CA ALA A 123 -11.48 -0.60 2.62
C ALA A 123 -12.40 -1.82 2.39
N VAL A 124 -11.85 -3.05 2.32
CA VAL A 124 -12.64 -4.28 2.16
C VAL A 124 -13.60 -4.52 3.32
N TYR A 125 -13.33 -3.97 4.51
CA TYR A 125 -14.17 -4.14 5.70
C TYR A 125 -15.38 -3.21 5.76
N GLY A 126 -15.43 -2.16 4.94
CA GLY A 126 -16.57 -1.23 4.93
C GLY A 126 -16.88 -0.60 6.28
N ARG A 127 -18.04 -0.93 6.86
CA ARG A 127 -18.48 -0.46 8.19
C ARG A 127 -18.47 -1.62 9.19
N PRO A 128 -17.31 -1.95 9.77
CA PRO A 128 -17.19 -3.09 10.68
C PRO A 128 -17.97 -2.86 11.98
N GLY A 129 -18.48 -3.94 12.58
CA GLY A 129 -19.16 -3.89 13.88
C GLY A 129 -18.23 -3.78 15.08
N THR A 130 -16.94 -4.10 14.90
CA THR A 130 -15.90 -4.10 15.94
C THR A 130 -14.65 -3.39 15.44
N ILE A 131 -14.04 -2.57 16.30
CA ILE A 131 -12.76 -1.89 16.04
C ILE A 131 -11.87 -2.08 17.28
N PRO A 132 -10.60 -2.52 17.16
CA PRO A 132 -9.89 -2.87 15.92
C PRO A 132 -10.51 -4.06 15.18
N VAL A 133 -10.51 -4.01 13.85
CA VAL A 133 -11.14 -5.04 12.99
C VAL A 133 -10.24 -6.28 12.93
N PRO A 134 -10.72 -7.47 13.33
CA PRO A 134 -9.93 -8.69 13.23
C PRO A 134 -9.77 -9.14 11.78
N SER A 135 -8.69 -9.87 11.47
CA SER A 135 -8.35 -10.27 10.10
C SER A 135 -9.28 -11.34 9.52
N ASP A 136 -10.22 -11.89 10.27
CA ASP A 136 -11.27 -12.82 9.84
C ASP A 136 -12.67 -12.16 9.80
N ALA A 137 -12.75 -10.85 10.09
CA ALA A 137 -14.00 -10.11 10.02
C ALA A 137 -14.65 -10.23 8.62
N PRO A 138 -15.99 -10.27 8.55
CA PRO A 138 -16.72 -10.20 7.29
C PRO A 138 -16.31 -8.97 6.48
N THR A 139 -16.19 -9.14 5.17
CA THR A 139 -15.97 -8.03 4.25
C THR A 139 -17.31 -7.43 3.83
N ASP A 140 -17.32 -6.11 3.64
CA ASP A 140 -18.50 -5.33 3.26
C ASP A 140 -18.07 -4.16 2.36
N PRO A 141 -17.52 -4.42 1.17
CA PRO A 141 -16.95 -3.37 0.33
C PRO A 141 -18.01 -2.33 -0.06
N ARG A 142 -17.76 -1.05 0.29
CA ARG A 142 -18.68 0.09 0.03
C ARG A 142 -18.23 1.02 -1.09
N SER A 143 -17.24 0.63 -1.88
CA SER A 143 -16.75 1.38 -3.05
C SER A 143 -16.24 0.44 -4.13
N PRO A 144 -16.17 0.88 -5.41
CA PRO A 144 -15.58 0.08 -6.48
C PRO A 144 -14.14 -0.35 -6.17
N TYR A 145 -13.33 0.54 -5.57
CA TYR A 145 -11.98 0.20 -5.10
C TYR A 145 -11.98 -0.93 -4.06
N ALA A 146 -12.86 -0.86 -3.05
CA ALA A 146 -12.95 -1.91 -2.04
C ALA A 146 -13.40 -3.24 -2.66
N ALA A 147 -14.36 -3.19 -3.59
CA ALA A 147 -14.83 -4.37 -4.31
C ALA A 147 -13.74 -4.98 -5.18
N SER A 148 -12.93 -4.16 -5.87
CA SER A 148 -11.85 -4.65 -6.72
C SER A 148 -10.72 -5.29 -5.92
N LYS A 149 -10.37 -4.75 -4.74
CA LYS A 149 -9.42 -5.40 -3.82
C LYS A 149 -9.93 -6.73 -3.28
N LEU A 150 -11.21 -6.82 -2.91
CA LEU A 150 -11.83 -8.08 -2.48
C LEU A 150 -11.87 -9.12 -3.61
N SER A 151 -12.12 -8.69 -4.85
CA SER A 151 -12.03 -9.56 -6.03
C SER A 151 -10.62 -10.16 -6.18
N GLY A 152 -9.57 -9.35 -5.97
CA GLY A 152 -8.19 -9.84 -5.95
C GLY A 152 -7.96 -10.95 -4.90
N GLU A 153 -8.48 -10.78 -3.67
CA GLU A 153 -8.45 -11.83 -2.63
C GLU A 153 -9.13 -13.13 -3.10
N THR A 154 -10.25 -13.00 -3.82
CA THR A 154 -11.00 -14.14 -4.35
C THR A 154 -10.23 -14.86 -5.46
N TYR A 155 -9.60 -14.11 -6.37
CA TYR A 155 -8.78 -14.68 -7.44
C TYR A 155 -7.56 -15.43 -6.89
N LEU A 156 -6.89 -14.91 -5.85
CA LEU A 156 -5.79 -15.60 -5.19
C LEU A 156 -6.21 -16.97 -4.67
N ALA A 157 -7.36 -17.05 -3.98
CA ALA A 157 -7.90 -18.31 -3.49
C ALA A 157 -8.21 -19.30 -4.63
N ALA A 158 -8.79 -18.81 -5.73
CA ALA A 158 -9.07 -19.63 -6.91
C ALA A 158 -7.78 -20.15 -7.57
N PHE A 159 -6.77 -19.31 -7.74
CA PHE A 159 -5.48 -19.69 -8.31
C PHE A 159 -4.74 -20.71 -7.44
N ARG A 160 -4.80 -20.58 -6.12
CA ARG A 160 -4.27 -21.59 -5.21
C ARG A 160 -4.97 -22.94 -5.40
N ALA A 161 -6.31 -22.94 -5.48
CA ALA A 161 -7.09 -24.17 -5.64
C ALA A 161 -6.85 -24.86 -7.00
N LEU A 162 -6.67 -24.08 -8.08
CA LEU A 162 -6.50 -24.60 -9.44
C LEU A 162 -5.04 -24.97 -9.76
N HIS A 163 -4.09 -24.18 -9.29
CA HIS A 163 -2.69 -24.22 -9.75
C HIS A 163 -1.68 -24.44 -8.62
N GLY A 164 -2.11 -24.48 -7.35
CA GLY A 164 -1.22 -24.69 -6.21
C GLY A 164 -0.28 -23.53 -5.90
N ILE A 165 -0.45 -22.37 -6.54
CA ILE A 165 0.33 -21.16 -6.21
C ILE A 165 -0.07 -20.64 -4.84
N GLU A 166 0.90 -20.54 -3.93
CA GLU A 166 0.63 -20.03 -2.58
C GLU A 166 0.41 -18.52 -2.60
N TYR A 167 -0.25 -18.00 -1.57
CA TYR A 167 -0.41 -16.56 -1.44
C TYR A 167 -0.45 -16.09 0.01
N THR A 168 -0.21 -14.80 0.21
CA THR A 168 -0.55 -14.11 1.46
C THR A 168 -1.20 -12.78 1.14
N THR A 169 -2.37 -12.54 1.73
CA THR A 169 -3.07 -11.27 1.59
C THR A 169 -2.68 -10.35 2.74
N LEU A 170 -2.12 -9.19 2.41
CA LEU A 170 -1.75 -8.15 3.37
C LEU A 170 -2.75 -7.00 3.24
N VAL A 171 -3.65 -6.88 4.20
CA VAL A 171 -4.66 -5.83 4.26
C VAL A 171 -4.04 -4.59 4.90
N LEU A 172 -3.73 -3.61 4.06
CA LEU A 172 -3.03 -2.41 4.49
C LEU A 172 -4.00 -1.40 5.08
N SER A 173 -3.68 -0.88 6.26
CA SER A 173 -4.36 0.28 6.85
C SER A 173 -3.92 1.59 6.16
N ASN A 174 -4.03 2.74 6.82
CA ASN A 174 -3.58 4.02 6.26
C ASN A 174 -2.05 4.14 6.27
N VAL A 175 -1.43 3.64 5.20
CA VAL A 175 0.03 3.70 5.04
C VAL A 175 0.50 5.13 4.77
N TYR A 176 1.56 5.54 5.46
CA TYR A 176 2.20 6.86 5.26
C TYR A 176 3.71 6.78 5.37
N GLY A 177 4.42 7.73 4.77
CA GLY A 177 5.88 7.77 4.82
C GLY A 177 6.54 8.51 3.65
N PRO A 178 7.89 8.50 3.60
CA PRO A 178 8.66 8.98 2.46
C PRO A 178 8.18 8.42 1.11
N ARG A 179 8.24 9.24 0.04
CA ARG A 179 7.83 8.91 -1.34
C ARG A 179 6.32 8.80 -1.58
N GLN A 180 5.49 9.00 -0.56
CA GLN A 180 4.05 9.13 -0.78
C GLN A 180 3.75 10.40 -1.60
N SER A 181 3.06 10.25 -2.73
CA SER A 181 2.65 11.39 -3.54
C SER A 181 1.58 12.23 -2.81
N PRO A 182 1.62 13.57 -2.89
CA PRO A 182 0.56 14.44 -2.40
C PRO A 182 -0.64 14.50 -3.37
N GLU A 183 -0.50 14.01 -4.60
CA GLU A 183 -1.48 14.14 -5.69
C GLU A 183 -2.66 13.15 -5.57
N GLY A 184 -2.78 12.45 -4.44
CA GLY A 184 -3.84 11.49 -4.14
C GLY A 184 -4.56 11.81 -2.83
N GLU A 185 -5.89 11.62 -2.82
CA GLU A 185 -6.74 11.88 -1.64
C GLU A 185 -6.34 11.07 -0.39
N ALA A 186 -5.79 9.87 -0.57
CA ALA A 186 -5.49 8.92 0.51
C ALA A 186 -4.23 9.25 1.31
N GLY A 187 -3.43 10.24 0.88
CA GLY A 187 -2.19 10.66 1.53
C GLY A 187 -2.36 11.92 2.38
N VAL A 188 -3.30 11.94 3.34
CA VAL A 188 -3.51 13.15 4.17
C VAL A 188 -2.22 13.61 4.89
N VAL A 189 -1.33 12.67 5.22
CA VAL A 189 0.00 12.99 5.77
C VAL A 189 0.87 13.75 4.78
N SER A 190 0.98 13.30 3.52
CA SER A 190 1.74 14.00 2.47
C SER A 190 1.09 15.34 2.09
N ILE A 191 -0.24 15.38 1.99
CA ILE A 191 -1.00 16.62 1.70
C ILE A 191 -0.73 17.69 2.77
N PHE A 192 -0.90 17.36 4.05
CA PHE A 192 -0.65 18.33 5.13
C PHE A 192 0.82 18.69 5.22
N THR A 193 1.73 17.73 5.06
CA THR A 193 3.18 17.98 5.07
C THR A 193 3.56 18.99 3.97
N ASP A 194 3.09 18.77 2.74
CA ASP A 194 3.43 19.64 1.62
C ASP A 194 2.78 21.02 1.75
N ALA A 195 1.53 21.10 2.18
CA ALA A 195 0.86 22.37 2.39
C ALA A 195 1.56 23.21 3.47
N LEU A 196 1.86 22.59 4.63
CA LEU A 196 2.48 23.29 5.76
C LEU A 196 3.92 23.72 5.46
N LEU A 197 4.71 22.88 4.78
CA LEU A 197 6.05 23.26 4.33
C LEU A 197 6.04 24.34 3.23
N SER A 198 4.95 24.47 2.47
CA SER A 198 4.76 25.54 1.48
C SER A 198 4.15 26.83 2.05
N GLY A 199 3.71 26.83 3.31
CA GLY A 199 2.91 27.93 3.87
C GLY A 199 1.51 28.04 3.26
N THR A 200 0.99 26.98 2.64
CA THR A 200 -0.35 26.92 2.06
C THR A 200 -1.36 26.43 3.11
N PRO A 201 -2.60 26.95 3.14
CA PRO A 201 -3.63 26.48 4.08
C PRO A 201 -3.95 24.99 3.92
N THR A 202 -4.15 24.32 5.05
CA THR A 202 -4.67 22.95 5.15
C THR A 202 -6.16 22.96 5.46
N VAL A 203 -6.86 21.88 5.08
CA VAL A 203 -8.30 21.72 5.31
C VAL A 203 -8.58 20.34 5.91
N VAL A 204 -9.32 20.33 7.01
CA VAL A 204 -9.94 19.14 7.60
C VAL A 204 -11.41 19.07 7.15
N TYR A 205 -11.88 17.89 6.77
CA TYR A 205 -13.24 17.68 6.28
C TYR A 205 -14.10 17.09 7.39
N GLY A 206 -15.16 17.79 7.79
CA GLY A 206 -15.93 17.51 9.00
C GLY A 206 -15.40 18.29 10.19
N ASP A 207 -15.57 17.75 11.39
CA ASP A 207 -15.12 18.36 12.64
C ASP A 207 -13.72 17.87 13.07
N GLY A 208 -13.10 16.96 12.29
CA GLY A 208 -11.79 16.38 12.56
C GLY A 208 -11.78 15.26 13.60
N THR A 209 -12.94 14.79 14.04
CA THR A 209 -13.07 13.65 14.98
C THR A 209 -12.96 12.29 14.30
N GLN A 210 -13.01 12.25 12.97
CA GLN A 210 -12.89 11.02 12.19
C GLN A 210 -11.54 10.36 12.49
N THR A 211 -11.52 9.05 12.70
CA THR A 211 -10.28 8.33 13.02
C THR A 211 -9.84 7.37 11.92
N ARG A 212 -8.52 7.24 11.79
CA ARG A 212 -7.85 6.22 10.97
C ARG A 212 -6.73 5.59 11.79
N ASP A 213 -6.26 4.44 11.32
CA ASP A 213 -5.10 3.73 11.85
C ASP A 213 -3.92 3.91 10.89
N TYR A 214 -2.93 4.69 11.32
CA TYR A 214 -1.78 5.08 10.51
C TYR A 214 -0.59 4.16 10.77
N VAL A 215 -0.16 3.45 9.74
CA VAL A 215 1.00 2.55 9.79
C VAL A 215 2.13 3.11 8.92
N TYR A 216 3.35 3.12 9.45
CA TYR A 216 4.49 3.68 8.74
C TYR A 216 4.97 2.72 7.63
N VAL A 217 5.43 3.27 6.51
CA VAL A 217 5.77 2.48 5.31
C VAL A 217 6.83 1.41 5.55
N GLU A 218 7.84 1.67 6.38
CA GLU A 218 8.88 0.69 6.70
C GLU A 218 8.32 -0.51 7.46
N ASP A 219 7.30 -0.30 8.32
CA ASP A 219 6.61 -1.38 9.01
C ASP A 219 5.78 -2.21 8.01
N VAL A 220 5.10 -1.57 7.06
CA VAL A 220 4.37 -2.30 6.00
C VAL A 220 5.33 -3.14 5.15
N VAL A 221 6.46 -2.57 4.74
CA VAL A 221 7.50 -3.26 3.99
C VAL A 221 8.04 -4.47 4.76
N ASP A 222 8.25 -4.35 6.07
CA ASP A 222 8.63 -5.49 6.91
C ASP A 222 7.59 -6.61 6.84
N GLY A 223 6.30 -6.30 6.82
CA GLY A 223 5.23 -7.29 6.67
C GLY A 223 5.30 -8.08 5.35
N PHE A 224 5.66 -7.42 4.25
CA PHE A 224 5.94 -8.10 2.98
C PHE A 224 7.17 -9.01 3.08
N VAL A 225 8.26 -8.52 3.67
CA VAL A 225 9.49 -9.30 3.85
C VAL A 225 9.24 -10.55 4.70
N GLN A 226 8.55 -10.42 5.84
CA GLN A 226 8.21 -11.56 6.70
C GLN A 226 7.31 -12.59 6.00
N ALA A 227 6.54 -12.16 4.99
CA ALA A 227 5.66 -13.02 4.21
C ALA A 227 6.35 -13.68 2.99
N LEU A 228 7.60 -13.38 2.66
CA LEU A 228 8.31 -13.99 1.51
C LEU A 228 8.45 -15.52 1.63
N GLY A 229 8.57 -16.03 2.86
CA GLY A 229 8.69 -17.45 3.15
C GLY A 229 7.36 -18.21 3.10
N GLU A 230 7.27 -19.33 3.80
CA GLU A 230 6.05 -20.14 3.89
C GLU A 230 5.05 -19.61 4.93
N ARG A 231 5.50 -18.73 5.83
CA ARG A 231 4.64 -18.09 6.82
C ARG A 231 3.53 -17.32 6.12
N GLY A 232 2.31 -17.52 6.60
CA GLY A 232 1.13 -16.84 6.07
C GLY A 232 0.55 -17.38 4.77
N ASN A 233 1.04 -18.52 4.27
CA ASN A 233 0.47 -19.19 3.10
C ASN A 233 -1.04 -19.42 3.26
N GLY A 234 -1.83 -18.95 2.28
CA GLY A 234 -3.29 -19.04 2.25
C GLY A 234 -4.04 -18.14 3.23
N ARG A 235 -3.34 -17.23 3.92
CA ARG A 235 -3.92 -16.44 5.02
C ARG A 235 -3.97 -14.95 4.68
N ARG A 236 -4.87 -14.26 5.39
CA ARG A 236 -5.05 -12.81 5.37
C ARG A 236 -4.52 -12.22 6.68
N PHE A 237 -3.76 -11.13 6.59
CA PHE A 237 -3.23 -10.40 7.74
C PHE A 237 -3.50 -8.92 7.61
N ASN A 238 -3.87 -8.30 8.72
CA ASN A 238 -3.98 -6.86 8.81
C ASN A 238 -2.63 -6.25 9.16
N LEU A 239 -2.16 -5.32 8.32
CA LEU A 239 -0.98 -4.51 8.61
C LEU A 239 -1.44 -3.11 9.03
N GLY A 240 -1.60 -2.94 10.34
CA GLY A 240 -1.95 -1.68 11.00
C GLY A 240 -1.41 -1.63 12.42
N THR A 241 -1.73 -0.57 13.15
CA THR A 241 -1.29 -0.38 14.54
C THR A 241 -2.36 -0.76 15.56
N GLY A 242 -3.62 -0.87 15.13
CA GLY A 242 -4.77 -0.99 16.04
C GLY A 242 -5.08 0.31 16.80
N ILE A 243 -4.35 1.39 16.54
CA ILE A 243 -4.49 2.67 17.24
C ILE A 243 -5.26 3.65 16.36
N GLN A 244 -6.34 4.19 16.90
CA GLN A 244 -7.13 5.22 16.23
C GLN A 244 -6.53 6.60 16.46
N THR A 245 -6.29 7.33 15.38
CA THR A 245 -5.87 8.73 15.41
C THR A 245 -6.88 9.60 14.67
N THR A 246 -7.35 10.66 15.32
CA THR A 246 -8.24 11.65 14.71
C THR A 246 -7.53 12.48 13.65
N ASP A 247 -8.22 12.92 12.60
CA ASP A 247 -7.70 13.87 11.61
C ASP A 247 -7.12 15.13 12.26
N ARG A 248 -7.78 15.65 13.31
CA ARG A 248 -7.30 16.83 14.04
C ARG A 248 -5.96 16.59 14.73
N ARG A 249 -5.82 15.46 15.45
CA ARG A 249 -4.56 15.06 16.11
C ARG A 249 -3.45 14.86 15.08
N LEU A 250 -3.75 14.24 13.94
CA LEU A 250 -2.78 14.05 12.87
C LEU A 250 -2.26 15.38 12.36
N HIS A 251 -3.15 16.34 12.09
CA HIS A 251 -2.75 17.68 11.68
C HIS A 251 -1.80 18.34 12.70
N SER A 252 -2.12 18.27 14.00
CA SER A 252 -1.24 18.82 15.05
C SER A 252 0.16 18.22 15.03
N LEU A 253 0.26 16.89 14.85
CA LEU A 253 1.56 16.20 14.78
C LEU A 253 2.39 16.67 13.58
N ILE A 254 1.76 16.86 12.43
CA ILE A 254 2.44 17.30 11.20
C ILE A 254 2.83 18.78 11.31
N ALA A 255 1.96 19.63 11.85
CA ALA A 255 2.27 21.06 12.07
C ALA A 255 3.47 21.25 13.01
N ASP A 256 3.52 20.49 14.11
CA ASP A 256 4.66 20.49 15.04
C ASP A 256 5.95 20.06 14.33
N ALA A 257 5.94 18.93 13.61
CA ALA A 257 7.11 18.44 12.88
C ALA A 257 7.56 19.39 11.75
N ALA A 258 6.60 20.06 11.09
CA ALA A 258 6.88 21.03 10.04
C ALA A 258 7.43 22.37 10.58
N GLY A 259 7.22 22.67 11.87
CA GLY A 259 7.48 23.99 12.44
C GLY A 259 6.48 25.05 11.96
N ALA A 260 5.23 24.63 11.69
CA ALA A 260 4.18 25.47 11.11
C ALA A 260 3.03 25.70 12.10
N GLN A 261 2.15 26.66 11.79
CA GLN A 261 0.99 26.94 12.64
C GLN A 261 -0.04 25.80 12.58
N ASP A 262 -0.48 25.34 13.74
CA ASP A 262 -1.52 24.33 13.87
C ASP A 262 -2.93 24.93 13.75
N LYS A 263 -3.28 25.42 12.56
CA LYS A 263 -4.54 26.12 12.28
C LYS A 263 -5.18 25.66 10.96
N PRO A 264 -5.72 24.43 10.88
CA PRO A 264 -6.41 23.98 9.69
C PRO A 264 -7.74 24.75 9.50
N GLY A 265 -8.13 24.94 8.24
CA GLY A 265 -9.52 25.27 7.91
C GLY A 265 -10.41 24.04 8.04
N PHE A 266 -11.73 24.27 8.07
CA PHE A 266 -12.73 23.20 8.13
C PHE A 266 -13.68 23.30 6.92
N ALA A 267 -13.99 22.17 6.32
CA ALA A 267 -14.95 22.02 5.23
C ALA A 267 -16.01 20.96 5.59
N PRO A 268 -17.16 20.91 4.91
CA PRO A 268 -18.16 19.88 5.16
C PRO A 268 -17.59 18.45 5.04
N PRO A 269 -18.11 17.46 5.80
CA PRO A 269 -17.71 16.06 5.67
C PRO A 269 -17.85 15.55 4.23
N ARG A 270 -16.96 14.65 3.81
CA ARG A 270 -17.05 14.04 2.47
C ARG A 270 -18.03 12.88 2.52
N VAL A 271 -18.86 12.77 1.48
CA VAL A 271 -19.79 11.64 1.33
C VAL A 271 -18.98 10.36 1.20
N GLY A 272 -19.29 9.37 2.05
CA GLY A 272 -18.63 8.06 2.05
C GLY A 272 -17.46 7.92 3.03
N ASP A 273 -17.00 9.00 3.66
CA ASP A 273 -15.98 8.90 4.72
C ASP A 273 -16.50 8.08 5.90
N LEU A 274 -15.66 7.17 6.38
CA LEU A 274 -15.94 6.38 7.57
C LEU A 274 -15.65 7.21 8.83
N PRO A 275 -16.49 7.10 9.87
CA PRO A 275 -16.25 7.81 11.12
C PRO A 275 -15.00 7.28 11.84
N ALA A 276 -14.73 5.99 11.73
CA ALA A 276 -13.68 5.33 12.49
C ALA A 276 -13.18 4.07 11.77
N MET A 277 -11.86 3.84 11.81
CA MET A 277 -11.25 2.60 11.32
C MET A 277 -9.92 2.33 12.05
N ALA A 278 -9.72 1.10 12.50
CA ALA A 278 -8.44 0.54 12.91
C ALA A 278 -8.47 -0.97 12.74
N VAL A 279 -7.33 -1.61 12.49
CA VAL A 279 -7.27 -3.06 12.27
C VAL A 279 -6.46 -3.75 13.36
N ASP A 280 -6.86 -4.96 13.75
CA ASP A 280 -6.15 -5.75 14.75
C ASP A 280 -4.87 -6.38 14.14
N PRO A 281 -3.67 -6.02 14.63
CA PRO A 281 -2.42 -6.58 14.13
C PRO A 281 -2.03 -7.92 14.78
N VAL A 282 -2.73 -8.38 15.82
CA VAL A 282 -2.36 -9.59 16.58
C VAL A 282 -2.18 -10.83 15.69
N PRO A 283 -3.07 -11.13 14.72
CA PRO A 283 -2.87 -12.27 13.82
C PRO A 283 -1.59 -12.17 12.97
N ALA A 284 -1.16 -10.95 12.61
CA ALA A 284 0.07 -10.73 11.85
C ALA A 284 1.32 -10.97 12.72
N HIS A 285 1.25 -10.61 14.01
CA HIS A 285 2.29 -10.94 14.98
C HIS A 285 2.43 -12.46 15.16
N GLU A 286 1.34 -13.14 15.45
CA GLU A 286 1.35 -14.59 15.69
C GLU A 286 1.68 -15.40 14.42
N GLY A 287 1.20 -14.95 13.26
CA GLY A 287 1.31 -15.69 12.00
C GLY A 287 2.55 -15.39 11.16
N LEU A 288 3.09 -14.17 11.24
CA LEU A 288 4.26 -13.74 10.46
C LEU A 288 5.46 -13.39 11.34
N GLY A 289 5.26 -13.12 12.64
CA GLY A 289 6.26 -12.48 13.49
C GLY A 289 6.34 -10.97 13.26
N TRP A 290 5.33 -10.38 12.61
CA TRP A 290 5.30 -8.97 12.26
C TRP A 290 4.65 -8.13 13.36
N GLN A 291 5.22 -6.96 13.64
CA GLN A 291 4.56 -5.96 14.49
C GLN A 291 4.97 -4.56 14.03
N PRO A 292 4.09 -3.56 14.12
CA PRO A 292 4.47 -2.18 13.86
C PRO A 292 5.50 -1.72 14.90
N ARG A 293 6.60 -1.11 14.46
CA ARG A 293 7.69 -0.64 15.34
C ARG A 293 7.78 0.87 15.39
N THR A 294 7.16 1.58 14.44
CA THR A 294 7.25 3.03 14.35
C THR A 294 5.96 3.65 14.90
N ASP A 295 6.09 4.43 15.99
CA ASP A 295 4.98 5.24 16.46
C ASP A 295 4.67 6.40 15.51
N LEU A 296 3.43 6.92 15.58
CA LEU A 296 2.97 7.97 14.68
C LEU A 296 3.82 9.26 14.75
N PRO A 297 4.17 9.81 15.94
CA PRO A 297 5.02 10.99 16.02
C PRO A 297 6.38 10.81 15.34
N THR A 298 7.03 9.65 15.51
CA THR A 298 8.34 9.35 14.91
C THR A 298 8.24 9.23 13.40
N GLY A 299 7.27 8.47 12.88
CA GLY A 299 7.10 8.34 11.44
C GLY A 299 6.70 9.66 10.77
N VAL A 300 5.89 10.50 11.43
CA VAL A 300 5.54 11.85 10.93
C VAL A 300 6.79 12.72 10.81
N LYS A 301 7.66 12.75 11.83
CA LYS A 301 8.92 13.49 11.78
C LYS A 301 9.80 13.05 10.61
N LYS A 302 10.01 11.74 10.45
CA LYS A 302 10.77 11.18 9.31
C LYS A 302 10.18 11.58 7.96
N THR A 303 8.85 11.57 7.84
CA THR A 303 8.14 11.93 6.61
C THR A 303 8.31 13.41 6.26
N VAL A 304 8.17 14.29 7.25
CA VAL A 304 8.34 15.74 7.09
C VAL A 304 9.80 16.09 6.75
N GLU A 305 10.77 15.46 7.42
CA GLU A 305 12.20 15.64 7.14
C GLU A 305 12.54 15.21 5.71
N TRP A 306 12.03 14.06 5.27
CA TRP A 306 12.20 13.61 3.89
C TRP A 306 11.63 14.62 2.89
N ALA A 307 10.40 15.10 3.12
CA ALA A 307 9.75 16.08 2.23
C ALA A 307 10.51 17.41 2.19
N ARG A 308 11.03 17.87 3.33
CA ARG A 308 11.88 19.06 3.43
C ARG A 308 13.16 18.90 2.58
N ASN A 309 13.85 17.77 2.71
CA ASN A 309 15.09 17.51 1.97
C ASN A 309 14.87 17.38 0.45
N ARG A 310 13.70 16.88 0.03
CA ARG A 310 13.34 16.81 -1.39
C ARG A 310 13.19 18.18 -2.04
N ARG A 311 12.74 19.20 -1.29
CA ARG A 311 12.48 20.56 -1.78
C ARG A 311 13.73 21.43 -1.90
N VAL A 312 14.81 21.07 -1.20
CA VAL A 312 16.09 21.82 -1.22
C VAL A 312 16.97 21.39 -2.39
N LYS A 313 16.64 20.29 -3.07
CA LYS A 313 17.27 19.84 -4.32
C LYS A 313 16.59 20.46 -5.53
#